data_AF-A0A180FJU8-F1
#
_entry.id   AF-A0A180FJU8-F1
#
_cell.length_a   1.000
_cell.length_b   1.000
_cell.length_c   1.000
_cell.angle_alpha   90.00
_cell.angle_beta   90.00
_cell.angle_gamma   90.00
#
_symmetry.space_group_name_H-M   'P 1'
#
loop_
_entity.id
_entity.type
_entity.pdbx_description
1 polymer ?
#
loop_
_entity_poly.entity_id
_entity_poly.type
_entity_poly.pdbx_seq_one_letter_code
_entity_poly.pdbx_strand_id
1 'polypeptide(L)'
;MIDGYTLTDKMRKARRRERLTAVEQALFYELAAVYNEDGRSDVFVCSNSELCMALGGIDEKTLSAARQSLINCGLIFYKKGKSRRIVGMYSFEQPFETTETTTGIVTVVTGVVTPSYIKKRESKRESKTKKETIPNGIVKKSAVADSRDFDFSFLEDDFKSCFLEWLEYKRCRKEKYRTQKSVEACYKNLKLLSSNSPDTAKLIVEQSMANNWAGLFELNKRKDETTGKNGKPVVSTDDFMSKLHET
;
A
#
# COMPACT_ATOMS: atom_id res chain seq x y z
N MET A 1 -17.64 5.95 -30.65
CA MET A 1 -18.45 5.69 -29.44
C MET A 1 -18.85 4.24 -29.44
N ILE A 2 -18.07 3.45 -28.72
CA ILE A 2 -18.29 2.02 -28.52
C ILE A 2 -19.52 1.81 -27.60
N ASP A 3 -20.41 0.89 -27.98
CA ASP A 3 -21.50 0.44 -27.12
C ASP A 3 -21.12 -0.81 -26.30
N GLY A 4 -21.94 -1.14 -25.29
CA GLY A 4 -21.67 -2.27 -24.39
C GLY A 4 -21.67 -3.63 -25.12
N TYR A 5 -22.45 -3.77 -26.20
CA TYR A 5 -22.46 -4.97 -27.03
C TYR A 5 -21.14 -5.15 -27.78
N THR A 6 -20.55 -4.06 -28.28
CA THR A 6 -19.28 -4.04 -28.97
C THR A 6 -18.12 -4.43 -28.03
N LEU A 7 -18.12 -3.93 -26.79
CA LEU A 7 -17.14 -4.35 -25.77
C LEU A 7 -17.25 -5.85 -25.47
N THR A 8 -18.47 -6.34 -25.32
CA THR A 8 -18.71 -7.77 -25.06
C THR A 8 -18.25 -8.64 -26.22
N ASP A 9 -18.45 -8.19 -27.46
CA ASP A 9 -17.99 -8.93 -28.63
C ASP A 9 -16.47 -8.90 -28.81
N LYS A 10 -15.80 -7.77 -28.52
CA LYS A 10 -14.33 -7.70 -28.43
C LYS A 10 -13.80 -8.73 -27.44
N MET A 11 -14.38 -8.80 -26.24
CA MET A 11 -14.00 -9.77 -25.22
C MET A 11 -14.24 -11.22 -25.66
N ARG A 12 -15.36 -11.50 -26.32
CA ARG A 12 -15.67 -12.83 -26.89
C ARG A 12 -14.65 -13.22 -27.97
N LYS A 13 -14.27 -12.29 -28.85
CA LYS A 13 -13.25 -12.50 -29.90
C LYS A 13 -11.87 -12.78 -29.29
N ALA A 14 -11.46 -12.01 -28.27
CA ALA A 14 -10.18 -12.21 -27.60
C ALA A 14 -10.08 -13.59 -26.94
N ARG A 15 -11.12 -14.06 -26.26
CA ARG A 15 -11.17 -15.41 -25.65
C ARG A 15 -11.03 -16.57 -26.64
N ARG A 16 -11.28 -16.35 -27.94
CA ARG A 16 -11.02 -17.35 -28.99
C ARG A 16 -9.57 -17.40 -29.43
N ARG A 17 -8.80 -16.35 -29.16
CA ARG A 17 -7.39 -16.21 -29.56
C ARG A 17 -6.45 -16.54 -28.41
N GLU A 18 -6.77 -16.07 -27.20
CA GLU A 18 -5.94 -16.25 -26.01
C GLU A 18 -6.78 -16.65 -24.79
N ARG A 19 -6.16 -17.43 -23.90
CA ARG A 19 -6.82 -17.90 -22.68
C ARG A 19 -6.70 -16.85 -21.57
N LEU A 20 -7.74 -16.04 -21.43
CA LEU A 20 -7.85 -15.06 -20.35
C LEU A 20 -8.30 -15.70 -19.03
N THR A 21 -7.57 -15.43 -17.96
CA THR A 21 -7.86 -15.83 -16.58
C THR A 21 -9.11 -15.13 -16.03
N ALA A 22 -9.70 -15.67 -14.97
CA ALA A 22 -10.89 -15.07 -14.35
C ALA A 22 -10.68 -13.61 -13.93
N VAL A 23 -9.49 -13.26 -13.42
CA VAL A 23 -9.14 -11.90 -13.00
C VAL A 23 -9.04 -10.95 -14.18
N GLU A 24 -8.44 -11.37 -15.30
CA GLU A 24 -8.36 -10.57 -16.52
C GLU A 24 -9.74 -10.29 -17.10
N GLN A 25 -10.62 -11.31 -17.11
CA GLN A 25 -11.98 -11.14 -17.58
C GLN A 25 -12.78 -10.20 -16.68
N ALA A 26 -12.67 -10.36 -15.36
CA ALA A 26 -13.32 -9.48 -14.40
C ALA A 26 -12.82 -8.03 -14.52
N LEU A 27 -11.50 -7.82 -14.66
CA LEU A 27 -10.92 -6.50 -14.89
C LEU A 27 -11.51 -5.82 -16.14
N PHE A 28 -11.66 -6.54 -17.24
CA PHE A 28 -12.26 -5.98 -18.46
C PHE A 28 -13.71 -5.52 -18.22
N TYR A 29 -14.53 -6.34 -17.55
CA TYR A 29 -15.93 -5.99 -17.30
C TYR A 29 -16.08 -4.85 -16.30
N GLU A 30 -15.24 -4.77 -15.28
CA GLU A 30 -15.21 -3.62 -14.37
C GLU A 30 -14.85 -2.33 -15.10
N LEU A 31 -13.85 -2.35 -15.98
CA LEU A 31 -13.51 -1.19 -16.81
C LEU A 31 -14.66 -0.81 -17.77
N ALA A 32 -15.38 -1.79 -18.31
CA ALA A 32 -16.55 -1.55 -19.15
C ALA A 32 -17.71 -0.93 -18.35
N ALA A 33 -17.91 -1.34 -17.10
CA ALA A 33 -18.89 -0.75 -16.20
C ALA A 33 -18.55 0.72 -15.91
N VAL A 34 -17.30 1.02 -15.53
CA VAL A 34 -16.83 2.40 -15.31
C VAL A 34 -17.01 3.26 -16.57
N TYR A 35 -16.67 2.74 -17.75
CA TYR A 35 -16.86 3.46 -19.02
C TYR A 35 -18.34 3.78 -19.30
N ASN A 36 -19.26 2.88 -18.94
CA ASN A 36 -20.70 3.10 -19.10
C ASN A 36 -21.24 4.15 -18.12
N GLU A 37 -20.70 4.23 -16.91
CA GLU A 37 -21.05 5.23 -15.90
C GLU A 37 -20.51 6.63 -16.24
N ASP A 38 -19.29 6.71 -16.79
CA ASP A 38 -18.58 7.97 -17.09
C ASP A 38 -19.07 8.65 -18.39
N GLY A 39 -20.30 8.32 -18.84
CA GLY A 39 -20.92 8.92 -20.01
C GLY A 39 -20.30 8.52 -21.35
N ARG A 40 -19.56 7.40 -21.41
CA ARG A 40 -18.87 6.88 -22.61
C ARG A 40 -17.80 7.82 -23.17
N SER A 41 -17.10 8.54 -22.30
CA SER A 41 -15.91 9.31 -22.68
C SER A 41 -14.83 8.40 -23.29
N ASP A 42 -14.22 8.82 -24.41
CA ASP A 42 -13.14 8.08 -25.09
C ASP A 42 -11.97 7.74 -24.16
N VAL A 43 -11.76 8.58 -23.13
CA VAL A 43 -10.81 8.36 -22.04
C VAL A 43 -11.56 8.45 -20.72
N PHE A 44 -11.39 7.42 -19.89
CA PHE A 44 -11.94 7.35 -18.53
C PHE A 44 -10.83 7.04 -17.52
N VAL A 45 -11.09 7.30 -16.25
CA VAL A 45 -10.10 7.15 -15.17
C VAL A 45 -10.57 6.16 -14.12
N CYS A 46 -9.64 5.40 -13.58
CA CYS A 46 -9.93 4.50 -12.45
C CYS A 46 -8.67 4.29 -11.60
N SER A 47 -8.83 4.27 -10.28
CA SER A 47 -7.71 4.06 -9.36
C SER A 47 -7.37 2.56 -9.21
N ASN A 48 -6.11 2.25 -8.91
CA ASN A 48 -5.72 0.87 -8.61
C ASN A 48 -6.48 0.32 -7.40
N SER A 49 -6.73 1.14 -6.38
CA SER A 49 -7.39 0.69 -5.14
C SER A 49 -8.84 0.29 -5.39
N GLU A 50 -9.58 1.06 -6.19
CA GLU A 50 -10.96 0.73 -6.57
C GLU A 50 -11.02 -0.57 -7.36
N LEU A 51 -10.15 -0.72 -8.38
CA LEU A 51 -10.08 -1.96 -9.17
C LEU A 51 -9.70 -3.17 -8.32
N CYS A 52 -8.69 -3.05 -7.46
CA CYS A 52 -8.30 -4.14 -6.58
C CYS A 52 -9.44 -4.58 -5.66
N MET A 53 -10.20 -3.62 -5.10
CA MET A 53 -11.35 -3.90 -4.24
C MET A 53 -12.50 -4.55 -5.02
N ALA A 54 -12.86 -4.01 -6.18
CA ALA A 54 -13.94 -4.53 -7.03
C ALA A 54 -13.66 -5.97 -7.50
N LEU A 55 -12.39 -6.31 -7.74
CA LEU A 55 -11.97 -7.63 -8.20
C LEU A 55 -11.77 -8.66 -7.07
N GLY A 56 -12.36 -8.44 -5.89
CA GLY A 56 -12.28 -9.37 -4.76
C GLY A 56 -11.05 -9.19 -3.88
N GLY A 57 -10.48 -7.98 -3.83
CA GLY A 57 -9.36 -7.65 -2.94
C GLY A 57 -8.01 -8.16 -3.44
N ILE A 58 -7.80 -8.23 -4.75
CA ILE A 58 -6.52 -8.66 -5.34
C ILE A 58 -5.40 -7.66 -5.05
N ASP A 59 -4.15 -8.11 -5.11
CA ASP A 59 -3.00 -7.22 -4.97
C ASP A 59 -2.67 -6.46 -6.28
N GLU A 60 -1.97 -5.34 -6.15
CA GLU A 60 -1.61 -4.49 -7.30
C GLU A 60 -0.68 -5.16 -8.33
N LYS A 61 0.13 -6.15 -7.93
CA LYS A 61 0.97 -6.90 -8.87
C LYS A 61 0.09 -7.77 -9.75
N THR A 62 -0.88 -8.46 -9.17
CA THR A 62 -1.90 -9.24 -9.91
C THR A 62 -2.73 -8.34 -10.83
N LEU A 63 -3.18 -7.17 -10.36
CA LEU A 63 -3.86 -6.17 -11.20
C LEU A 63 -2.98 -5.74 -12.38
N SER A 64 -1.70 -5.47 -12.13
CA SER A 64 -0.77 -5.02 -13.18
C SER A 64 -0.51 -6.10 -14.23
N ALA A 65 -0.39 -7.36 -13.81
CA ALA A 65 -0.26 -8.50 -14.72
C ALA A 65 -1.51 -8.69 -15.58
N ALA A 66 -2.70 -8.69 -14.95
CA ALA A 66 -3.97 -8.80 -15.66
C ALA A 66 -4.16 -7.67 -16.68
N ARG A 67 -3.80 -6.43 -16.29
CA ARG A 67 -3.83 -5.27 -17.17
C ARG A 67 -2.91 -5.46 -18.37
N GLN A 68 -1.69 -5.96 -18.16
CA GLN A 68 -0.75 -6.20 -19.25
C GLN A 68 -1.28 -7.25 -20.23
N SER A 69 -1.90 -8.32 -19.75
CA SER A 69 -2.54 -9.33 -20.61
C SER A 69 -3.65 -8.71 -21.48
N LEU A 70 -4.51 -7.85 -20.90
CA LEU A 70 -5.55 -7.17 -21.67
C LEU A 70 -4.99 -6.20 -22.72
N ILE A 71 -3.89 -5.52 -22.43
CA ILE A 71 -3.17 -4.67 -23.40
C ILE A 71 -2.61 -5.52 -24.52
N ASN A 72 -1.96 -6.64 -24.20
CA ASN A 72 -1.37 -7.55 -25.19
C ASN A 72 -2.44 -8.16 -26.12
N CYS A 73 -3.63 -8.45 -25.58
CA CYS A 73 -4.81 -8.87 -26.34
C CYS A 73 -5.42 -7.75 -27.21
N GLY A 74 -4.96 -6.50 -27.08
CA GLY A 74 -5.53 -5.34 -27.77
C GLY A 74 -6.94 -4.98 -27.28
N LEU A 75 -7.30 -5.35 -26.04
CA LEU A 75 -8.62 -5.10 -25.48
C LEU A 75 -8.73 -3.71 -24.85
N ILE A 76 -7.64 -3.19 -24.29
CA ILE A 76 -7.61 -1.88 -23.62
C ILE A 76 -6.31 -1.15 -23.94
N PHE A 77 -6.37 0.18 -23.84
CA PHE A 77 -5.21 1.05 -23.74
C PHE A 77 -5.10 1.58 -22.31
N TYR A 78 -3.87 1.71 -21.80
CA TYR A 78 -3.61 2.20 -20.45
C TYR A 78 -2.49 3.23 -20.42
N LYS A 79 -2.70 4.33 -19.69
CA LYS A 79 -1.66 5.31 -19.36
C LYS A 79 -1.56 5.45 -17.85
N LYS A 80 -0.37 5.14 -17.34
CA LYS A 80 -0.04 5.33 -15.93
C LYS A 80 -0.09 6.82 -15.56
N GLY A 81 -0.69 7.13 -14.42
CA GLY A 81 -0.66 8.49 -13.87
C GLY A 81 0.78 8.96 -13.61
N LYS A 82 1.04 10.26 -13.80
CA LYS A 82 2.39 10.85 -13.64
C LYS A 82 2.95 10.72 -12.21
N SER A 83 2.11 10.43 -11.22
CA SER A 83 2.49 10.25 -9.82
C SER A 83 1.49 9.32 -9.13
N ARG A 84 1.83 8.80 -7.94
CA ARG A 84 0.93 7.97 -7.11
C ARG A 84 -0.38 8.65 -6.73
N ARG A 85 -0.44 9.99 -6.82
CA ARG A 85 -1.65 10.78 -6.54
C ARG A 85 -2.56 10.95 -7.77
N ILE A 86 -2.09 10.57 -8.94
CA ILE A 86 -2.83 10.71 -10.20
C ILE A 86 -3.26 9.31 -10.62
N VAL A 87 -4.56 9.12 -10.78
CA VAL A 87 -5.17 7.85 -11.21
C VAL A 87 -4.76 7.51 -12.64
N GLY A 88 -4.83 6.21 -12.97
CA GLY A 88 -4.56 5.74 -14.32
C GLY A 88 -5.68 6.13 -15.27
N MET A 89 -5.33 6.31 -16.54
CA MET A 89 -6.26 6.56 -17.63
C MET A 89 -6.40 5.31 -18.50
N TYR A 90 -7.60 5.06 -18.99
CA TYR A 90 -7.96 3.93 -19.84
C TYR A 90 -8.71 4.40 -21.07
N SER A 91 -8.61 3.64 -22.16
CA SER A 91 -9.42 3.79 -23.37
C SER A 91 -9.67 2.43 -24.02
N PHE A 92 -10.80 2.27 -24.69
CA PHE A 92 -11.14 1.09 -25.49
C PHE A 92 -10.95 1.31 -27.00
N GLU A 93 -10.82 2.56 -27.45
CA GLU A 93 -10.78 2.92 -28.87
C GLU A 93 -9.41 3.43 -29.29
N GLN A 94 -8.73 4.23 -28.46
CA GLN A 94 -7.53 4.95 -28.89
C GLN A 94 -6.31 4.73 -27.99
N PRO A 95 -5.11 4.54 -28.58
CA PRO A 95 -3.87 4.63 -27.84
C PRO A 95 -3.65 6.07 -27.37
N PHE A 96 -2.93 6.21 -26.26
CA PHE A 96 -2.52 7.52 -25.79
C PHE A 96 -1.32 8.01 -26.59
N GLU A 97 -1.29 9.29 -26.94
CA GLU A 97 -0.09 9.89 -27.51
C GLU A 97 1.08 9.79 -26.50
N THR A 98 2.11 9.06 -26.91
CA THR A 98 3.37 8.92 -26.18
C THR A 98 4.32 10.00 -26.66
N THR A 99 4.63 10.98 -25.80
CA THR A 99 5.78 11.85 -26.03
C THR A 99 7.04 11.07 -25.64
N GLU A 100 7.59 10.29 -26.57
CA GLU A 100 8.84 9.56 -26.37
C GLU A 100 10.04 10.50 -26.50
N THR A 101 10.81 10.66 -25.41
CA THR A 101 12.25 10.92 -25.53
C THR A 101 12.93 9.55 -25.52
N THR A 102 13.12 8.96 -26.70
CA THR A 102 14.13 7.93 -26.95
C THR A 102 14.54 8.06 -28.41
N THR A 103 15.85 8.21 -28.60
CA THR A 103 16.56 8.38 -29.86
C THR A 103 16.25 7.23 -30.82
N GLY A 104 15.76 7.54 -32.02
CA GLY A 104 15.75 6.60 -33.15
C GLY A 104 14.51 6.62 -34.03
N ILE A 105 14.55 7.50 -35.04
CA ILE A 105 13.77 7.49 -36.30
C ILE A 105 12.38 8.14 -36.26
N VAL A 106 12.26 9.12 -37.17
CA VAL A 106 11.20 10.12 -37.41
C VAL A 106 10.07 9.55 -38.28
N THR A 107 8.81 9.91 -38.02
CA THR A 107 7.83 10.38 -39.04
C THR A 107 6.70 11.22 -38.40
N VAL A 108 6.90 12.55 -38.46
CA VAL A 108 6.01 13.71 -38.75
C VAL A 108 4.52 13.77 -38.29
N VAL A 109 4.28 14.61 -37.25
CA VAL A 109 3.32 15.74 -37.03
C VAL A 109 1.84 15.61 -37.49
N THR A 110 0.80 15.79 -36.65
CA THR A 110 0.12 17.07 -36.28
C THR A 110 -1.17 16.78 -35.49
N GLY A 111 -1.50 17.58 -34.48
CA GLY A 111 -2.86 17.63 -33.91
C GLY A 111 -2.96 18.01 -32.44
N VAL A 112 -3.15 19.29 -32.15
CA VAL A 112 -3.20 19.90 -30.82
C VAL A 112 -4.62 19.75 -30.23
N VAL A 113 -4.84 18.98 -29.16
CA VAL A 113 -5.94 19.25 -28.21
C VAL A 113 -5.60 18.74 -26.81
N THR A 114 -5.40 19.67 -25.87
CA THR A 114 -5.45 19.39 -24.42
C THR A 114 -6.85 19.65 -23.91
N PRO A 115 -7.51 18.70 -23.23
CA PRO A 115 -8.55 19.03 -22.26
C PRO A 115 -8.00 18.99 -20.83
N SER A 116 -7.95 20.16 -20.23
CA SER A 116 -7.75 20.40 -18.81
C SER A 116 -8.98 20.00 -18.00
N TYR A 117 -8.84 19.13 -16.98
CA TYR A 117 -9.72 19.13 -15.81
C TYR A 117 -8.91 18.74 -14.55
N ILE A 118 -8.53 19.75 -13.76
CA ILE A 118 -8.17 19.61 -12.35
C ILE A 118 -9.30 20.27 -11.56
N LYS A 119 -10.13 19.47 -10.88
CA LYS A 119 -10.94 19.99 -9.76
C LYS A 119 -10.02 20.16 -8.55
N LYS A 120 -9.53 21.39 -8.35
CA LYS A 120 -8.84 21.83 -7.13
C LYS A 120 -9.91 22.25 -6.13
N ARG A 121 -10.00 21.55 -4.99
CA ARG A 121 -10.63 22.10 -3.78
C ARG A 121 -9.54 22.86 -3.03
N GLU A 122 -9.72 24.17 -2.90
CA GLU A 122 -8.84 25.07 -2.18
C GLU A 122 -9.02 24.93 -0.66
N SER A 123 -7.90 24.91 0.07
CA SER A 123 -7.85 25.44 1.43
C SER A 123 -6.53 26.21 1.59
N LYS A 124 -6.69 27.52 1.67
CA LYS A 124 -5.69 28.58 1.80
C LYS A 124 -5.00 28.50 3.17
N ARG A 125 -3.67 28.55 3.21
CA ARG A 125 -2.88 29.13 4.32
C ARG A 125 -1.47 29.43 3.82
N GLU A 126 -1.16 30.73 3.81
CA GLU A 126 0.13 31.31 3.47
C GLU A 126 1.13 31.12 4.61
N SER A 127 2.40 30.92 4.26
CA SER A 127 3.51 31.62 4.91
C SER A 127 4.76 31.56 4.02
N LYS A 128 5.33 32.74 3.80
CA LYS A 128 6.61 33.03 3.13
C LYS A 128 7.77 32.66 4.08
N THR A 129 8.94 32.28 3.55
CA THR A 129 10.26 32.90 3.82
C THR A 129 11.28 32.40 2.78
N LYS A 130 12.24 33.26 2.44
CA LYS A 130 13.18 33.31 1.31
C LYS A 130 14.58 32.74 1.66
N LYS A 131 15.43 32.63 0.61
CA LYS A 131 16.93 32.63 0.53
C LYS A 131 17.62 31.26 0.45
N GLU A 132 18.74 31.02 -0.25
CA GLU A 132 19.61 31.70 -1.24
C GLU A 132 20.59 30.62 -1.81
N THR A 133 20.99 30.78 -3.08
CA THR A 133 22.15 30.36 -3.92
C THR A 133 23.25 29.33 -3.51
N ILE A 134 23.38 28.26 -4.34
CA ILE A 134 24.50 27.47 -4.99
C ILE A 134 25.99 27.89 -4.71
N PRO A 135 27.04 26.99 -4.55
CA PRO A 135 27.60 26.15 -5.64
C PRO A 135 28.34 24.80 -5.39
N ASN A 136 28.29 23.98 -6.48
CA ASN A 136 29.11 22.89 -7.03
C ASN A 136 30.23 22.15 -6.25
N GLY A 137 30.24 20.82 -6.39
CA GLY A 137 31.43 19.96 -6.24
C GLY A 137 31.15 18.48 -6.59
N ILE A 138 31.89 17.94 -7.56
CA ILE A 138 31.80 16.63 -8.26
C ILE A 138 32.16 15.46 -7.30
N VAL A 139 31.60 14.24 -7.37
CA VAL A 139 32.23 13.02 -7.99
C VAL A 139 31.31 11.78 -7.82
N LYS A 140 31.05 11.08 -8.94
CA LYS A 140 30.71 9.64 -9.20
C LYS A 140 29.47 9.00 -8.53
N LYS A 141 28.40 8.88 -9.33
CA LYS A 141 27.19 8.09 -9.04
C LYS A 141 27.25 6.76 -9.82
N SER A 142 27.46 5.65 -9.12
CA SER A 142 27.23 4.31 -9.65
C SER A 142 25.76 3.90 -9.43
N ALA A 143 25.18 3.46 -10.54
CA ALA A 143 23.97 2.67 -10.78
C ALA A 143 23.03 2.24 -9.61
N VAL A 144 21.73 2.43 -9.88
CA VAL A 144 20.52 1.74 -9.37
C VAL A 144 20.08 2.03 -7.92
N ALA A 145 19.17 2.98 -7.73
CA ALA A 145 18.44 3.15 -6.48
C ALA A 145 16.95 3.46 -6.74
N ASP A 146 16.12 2.42 -6.70
CA ASP A 146 14.70 2.55 -6.35
C ASP A 146 14.58 2.58 -4.81
N SER A 147 15.12 3.63 -4.17
CA SER A 147 15.18 3.71 -2.70
C SER A 147 14.31 4.85 -2.17
N ARG A 148 13.10 4.53 -1.73
CA ARG A 148 12.52 5.25 -0.58
C ARG A 148 12.98 4.54 0.69
N ASP A 149 14.30 4.39 0.82
CA ASP A 149 14.90 3.87 2.04
C ASP A 149 14.86 4.99 3.07
N PHE A 150 14.32 4.66 4.24
CA PHE A 150 14.33 5.57 5.38
C PHE A 150 15.77 5.79 5.82
N ASP A 151 16.05 7.00 6.30
CA ASP A 151 17.34 7.27 6.93
C ASP A 151 17.35 6.61 8.32
N PHE A 152 18.24 5.65 8.54
CA PHE A 152 18.38 4.93 9.81
C PHE A 152 19.57 5.42 10.65
N SER A 153 20.19 6.53 10.28
CA SER A 153 21.34 7.12 11.01
C SER A 153 21.00 7.53 12.44
N PHE A 154 19.72 7.74 12.75
CA PHE A 154 19.24 8.12 14.09
C PHE A 154 19.13 6.93 15.06
N LEU A 155 19.30 5.69 14.60
CA LEU A 155 19.23 4.50 15.45
C LEU A 155 20.52 4.32 16.23
N GLU A 156 20.41 4.04 17.53
CA GLU A 156 21.53 3.57 18.34
C GLU A 156 21.85 2.12 17.96
N ASP A 157 23.14 1.79 17.90
CA ASP A 157 23.60 0.48 17.41
C ASP A 157 22.98 -0.69 18.20
N ASP A 158 22.78 -0.53 19.51
CA ASP A 158 22.19 -1.55 20.39
C ASP A 158 20.71 -1.84 20.08
N PHE A 159 19.97 -0.84 19.58
CA PHE A 159 18.55 -0.99 19.22
C PHE A 159 18.33 -1.29 17.74
N LYS A 160 19.38 -1.13 16.92
CA LYS A 160 19.29 -1.22 15.46
C LYS A 160 18.79 -2.58 15.03
N SER A 161 19.31 -3.65 15.62
CA SER A 161 18.94 -5.02 15.29
C SER A 161 17.45 -5.29 15.52
N CYS A 162 16.95 -5.06 16.74
CA CYS A 162 15.55 -5.33 17.08
C CYS A 162 14.57 -4.39 16.36
N PHE A 163 14.95 -3.14 16.12
CA PHE A 163 14.10 -2.20 15.40
C PHE A 163 14.01 -2.52 13.91
N LEU A 164 15.11 -2.94 13.27
CA LEU A 164 15.08 -3.40 11.87
C LEU A 164 14.24 -4.67 11.71
N GLU A 165 14.30 -5.59 12.67
CA GLU A 165 13.45 -6.78 12.70
C GLU A 165 11.96 -6.42 12.74
N TRP A 166 11.58 -5.44 13.58
CA TRP A 166 10.21 -4.91 13.60
C TRP A 166 9.79 -4.31 12.25
N LEU A 167 10.65 -3.51 11.62
CA LEU A 167 10.34 -2.91 10.31
C LEU A 167 10.18 -3.97 9.21
N GLU A 168 11.00 -5.02 9.27
CA GLU A 168 10.91 -6.15 8.34
C GLU A 168 9.61 -6.92 8.51
N TYR A 169 9.21 -7.20 9.76
CA TYR A 169 7.90 -7.77 10.06
C TYR A 169 6.74 -6.93 9.49
N LYS A 170 6.77 -5.60 9.69
CA LYS A 170 5.78 -4.68 9.12
C LYS A 170 5.81 -4.67 7.59
N ARG A 171 6.98 -4.84 6.97
CA ARG A 171 7.16 -4.96 5.52
C ARG A 171 6.49 -6.23 4.98
N CYS A 172 6.72 -7.38 5.61
CA CYS A 172 6.08 -8.65 5.28
C CYS A 172 4.55 -8.56 5.34
N ARG A 173 4.02 -7.81 6.32
CA ARG A 173 2.57 -7.58 6.49
C ARG A 173 1.97 -6.49 5.60
N LYS A 174 2.76 -5.83 4.74
CA LYS A 174 2.34 -4.68 3.93
C LYS A 174 1.84 -3.48 4.75
N GLU A 175 2.18 -3.40 6.03
CA GLU A 175 1.80 -2.34 6.98
C GLU A 175 2.95 -1.35 7.21
N LYS A 176 3.72 -1.04 6.16
CA LYS A 176 4.92 -0.20 6.27
C LYS A 176 4.60 1.25 6.63
N TYR A 177 5.51 1.86 7.40
CA TYR A 177 5.50 3.29 7.67
C TYR A 177 5.59 4.10 6.36
N ARG A 178 4.95 5.28 6.35
CA ARG A 178 4.82 6.11 5.13
C ARG A 178 5.84 7.25 5.09
N THR A 179 6.34 7.70 6.23
CA THR A 179 7.20 8.88 6.36
C THR A 179 8.34 8.61 7.34
N GLN A 180 9.49 9.26 7.12
CA GLN A 180 10.64 9.22 8.02
C GLN A 180 10.24 9.55 9.46
N LYS A 181 9.45 10.62 9.64
CA LYS A 181 8.89 11.04 10.92
C LYS A 181 8.10 9.94 11.64
N SER A 182 7.36 9.09 10.91
CA SER A 182 6.61 7.97 11.51
C SER A 182 7.52 6.82 11.96
N VAL A 183 8.61 6.57 11.25
CA VAL A 183 9.64 5.59 11.64
C VAL A 183 10.36 6.06 12.90
N GLU A 184 10.81 7.32 12.93
CA GLU A 184 11.43 7.93 14.11
C GLU A 184 10.48 7.95 15.32
N ALA A 185 9.20 8.24 15.11
CA ALA A 185 8.21 8.20 16.18
C ALA A 185 8.03 6.79 16.73
N CYS A 186 8.02 5.77 15.87
CA CYS A 186 7.98 4.38 16.31
C CYS A 186 9.21 4.00 17.13
N TYR A 187 10.40 4.41 16.69
CA TYR A 187 11.64 4.17 17.43
C TYR A 187 11.61 4.83 18.81
N LYS A 188 11.20 6.10 18.89
CA LYS A 188 11.04 6.81 20.16
C LYS A 188 10.04 6.10 21.09
N ASN A 189 8.94 5.59 20.54
CA ASN A 189 7.98 4.81 21.31
C ASN A 189 8.59 3.49 21.82
N LEU A 190 9.35 2.78 21.00
CA LEU A 190 10.06 1.56 21.42
C LEU A 190 11.03 1.86 22.57
N LYS A 191 11.81 2.95 22.47
CA LYS A 191 12.72 3.39 23.55
C LYS A 191 11.97 3.72 24.84
N LEU A 192 10.81 4.36 24.73
CA LEU A 192 9.96 4.68 25.88
C LEU A 192 9.41 3.41 26.55
N LEU A 193 8.81 2.50 25.78
CA LEU A 193 8.23 1.25 26.28
C LEU A 193 9.29 0.33 26.89
N SER A 194 10.50 0.35 26.35
CA SER A 194 11.63 -0.44 26.84
C SER A 194 12.39 0.19 28.01
N SER A 195 12.00 1.37 28.48
CA SER A 195 12.76 2.14 29.47
C SER A 195 14.25 2.29 29.08
N ASN A 196 14.51 2.48 27.78
CA ASN A 196 15.86 2.58 27.20
C ASN A 196 16.74 1.32 27.41
N SER A 197 16.14 0.15 27.61
CA SER A 197 16.84 -1.15 27.67
C SER A 197 16.74 -1.91 26.33
N PRO A 198 17.86 -2.22 25.65
CA PRO A 198 17.85 -2.99 24.40
C PRO A 198 17.22 -4.39 24.53
N ASP A 199 17.49 -5.09 25.64
CA ASP A 199 16.91 -6.42 25.91
C ASP A 199 15.39 -6.35 26.05
N THR A 200 14.90 -5.33 26.77
CA THR A 200 13.46 -5.09 26.92
C THR A 200 12.82 -4.71 25.60
N ALA A 201 13.49 -3.92 24.76
CA ALA A 201 13.02 -3.58 23.42
C ALA A 201 12.89 -4.81 22.52
N LYS A 202 13.87 -5.73 22.57
CA LYS A 202 13.82 -7.00 21.84
C LYS A 202 12.60 -7.82 22.24
N LEU A 203 12.37 -8.00 23.54
CA LEU A 203 11.22 -8.74 24.06
C LEU A 203 9.87 -8.10 23.66
N ILE A 204 9.79 -6.77 23.63
CA ILE A 204 8.59 -6.05 23.15
C ILE A 204 8.31 -6.36 21.67
N VAL A 205 9.34 -6.32 20.83
CA VAL A 205 9.23 -6.63 19.40
C VAL A 205 8.80 -8.08 19.21
N GLU A 206 9.48 -9.03 19.86
CA GLU A 206 9.15 -10.46 19.82
C GLU A 206 7.71 -10.72 20.28
N GLN A 207 7.27 -10.13 21.40
CA GLN A 207 5.90 -10.26 21.89
C GLN A 207 4.88 -9.70 20.89
N SER A 208 5.16 -8.53 20.30
CA SER A 208 4.26 -7.89 19.34
C SER A 208 4.13 -8.73 18.07
N MET A 209 5.24 -9.33 17.61
CA MET A 209 5.25 -10.25 16.48
C MET A 209 4.50 -11.55 16.79
N ALA A 210 4.76 -12.17 17.94
CA ALA A 210 4.12 -13.41 18.37
C ALA A 210 2.59 -13.27 18.52
N ASN A 211 2.11 -12.11 18.97
CA ASN A 211 0.69 -11.81 19.10
C ASN A 211 0.06 -11.17 17.85
N ASN A 212 0.82 -11.06 16.76
CA ASN A 212 0.39 -10.47 15.51
C ASN A 212 -0.16 -9.02 15.65
N TRP A 213 0.36 -8.25 16.61
CA TRP A 213 -0.08 -6.88 16.87
C TRP A 213 0.35 -5.92 15.76
N ALA A 214 -0.48 -4.90 15.51
CA ALA A 214 -0.20 -3.86 14.52
C ALA A 214 0.78 -2.79 15.03
N GLY A 215 1.01 -2.71 16.35
CA GLY A 215 1.87 -1.74 17.02
C GLY A 215 2.70 -2.38 18.13
N LEU A 216 3.60 -1.58 18.70
CA LEU A 216 4.43 -1.95 19.85
C LEU A 216 3.75 -1.50 21.14
N PHE A 217 3.70 -2.39 22.12
CA PHE A 217 3.04 -2.17 23.41
C PHE A 217 3.94 -2.63 24.56
N GLU A 218 3.57 -2.26 25.79
CA GLU A 218 4.30 -2.65 26.99
C GLU A 218 4.38 -4.18 27.13
N LEU A 219 5.51 -4.66 27.65
CA LEU A 219 5.69 -6.08 27.90
C LEU A 219 4.64 -6.58 28.89
N ASN A 220 3.86 -7.57 28.44
CA ASN A 220 2.96 -8.26 29.34
C ASN A 220 3.79 -9.02 30.37
N LYS A 221 3.83 -8.51 31.61
CA LYS A 221 4.35 -9.24 32.76
C LYS A 221 3.45 -10.46 32.93
N ARG A 222 3.90 -11.63 32.49
CA ARG A 222 3.22 -12.87 32.86
C ARG A 222 3.10 -12.84 34.38
N LYS A 223 1.88 -13.00 34.87
CA LYS A 223 1.57 -12.99 36.30
C LYS A 223 2.19 -14.22 36.93
N ASP A 224 3.48 -14.18 37.21
CA ASP A 224 4.02 -14.95 38.30
C ASP A 224 3.80 -14.10 39.56
N GLU A 225 2.84 -14.61 40.34
CA GLU A 225 2.58 -14.32 41.75
C GLU A 225 1.78 -13.04 42.12
N THR A 226 0.57 -13.33 42.61
CA THR A 226 -0.27 -12.52 43.53
C THR A 226 -0.84 -11.20 43.00
N THR A 227 -2.02 -11.30 42.37
CA THR A 227 -3.23 -10.61 42.84
C THR A 227 -4.43 -11.05 42.00
N GLY A 228 -5.24 -11.92 42.60
CA GLY A 228 -6.55 -12.29 42.07
C GLY A 228 -7.46 -11.06 42.04
N LYS A 229 -7.90 -10.66 40.86
CA LYS A 229 -9.15 -9.93 40.70
C LYS A 229 -10.21 -10.94 40.30
N ASN A 230 -10.85 -11.50 41.33
CA ASN A 230 -12.25 -11.90 41.32
C ASN A 230 -12.67 -11.90 42.79
N GLY A 231 -13.39 -10.85 43.20
CA GLY A 231 -14.07 -10.79 44.50
C GLY A 231 -15.21 -11.80 44.55
N LYS A 232 -14.86 -13.08 44.68
CA LYS A 232 -15.73 -14.13 45.17
C LYS A 232 -14.89 -14.93 46.17
N PRO A 233 -15.33 -15.11 47.43
CA PRO A 233 -14.63 -15.98 48.34
C PRO A 233 -14.66 -17.38 47.75
N VAL A 234 -13.48 -17.91 47.42
CA VAL A 234 -13.28 -19.33 47.16
C VAL A 234 -13.37 -19.99 48.53
N VAL A 235 -14.55 -20.53 48.85
CA VAL A 235 -14.68 -21.46 49.97
C VAL A 235 -13.75 -22.63 49.66
N SER A 236 -12.72 -22.78 50.50
CA SER A 236 -11.84 -23.93 50.47
C SER A 236 -12.67 -25.21 50.61
N THR A 237 -12.47 -26.15 49.70
CA THR A 237 -13.17 -27.44 49.66
C THR A 237 -12.85 -28.37 50.84
N ASP A 238 -11.99 -27.95 51.77
CA ASP A 238 -11.71 -28.68 53.01
C ASP A 238 -12.79 -28.49 54.09
N ASP A 239 -13.71 -27.52 53.95
CA ASP A 239 -14.73 -27.23 54.97
C ASP A 239 -16.09 -27.92 54.72
N PHE A 240 -16.22 -28.66 53.61
CA PHE A 240 -17.46 -29.39 53.27
C PHE A 240 -17.46 -30.84 53.77
N MET A 241 -16.27 -31.44 53.98
CA MET A 241 -16.15 -32.84 54.43
C MET A 241 -16.13 -33.02 55.95
N SER A 242 -15.92 -31.95 56.71
CA SER A 242 -15.87 -31.98 58.18
C SER A 242 -17.25 -31.87 58.85
N LYS A 243 -18.34 -31.67 58.10
CA LYS A 243 -19.71 -31.50 58.62
C LYS A 243 -20.70 -32.63 58.30
N LEU A 244 -20.20 -33.78 57.84
CA LEU A 244 -21.03 -34.96 57.51
C LEU A 244 -20.84 -36.13 58.49
N HIS A 245 -20.21 -35.89 59.64
CA HIS A 245 -19.97 -36.94 60.66
C HIS A 245 -20.34 -36.54 62.09
N GLU A 246 -21.22 -35.55 62.26
CA GLU A 246 -21.88 -35.23 63.53
C GLU A 246 -23.37 -34.91 63.31
N THR A 247 -24.15 -35.93 62.93
CA THR A 247 -25.58 -36.08 63.26
C THR A 247 -25.95 -37.54 63.19
#